data_AF-A0AB36JNT5-F1
#
_entry.id   AF-A0AB36JNT5-F1
#
_cell.length_a   1.000
_cell.length_b   1.000
_cell.length_c   1.000
_cell.angle_alpha   90.00
_cell.angle_beta   90.00
_cell.angle_gamma   90.00
#
_symmetry.space_group_name_H-M   'P 1'
#
loop_
_entity.id
_entity.type
_entity.pdbx_description
1 polymer ?
#
loop_
_entity_poly.entity_id
_entity_poly.type
_entity_poly.pdbx_seq_one_letter_code
_entity_poly.pdbx_strand_id
1 'polypeptide(L)' 'MSNELRVIKAQVKSRLIELGMTQTELADMVGVAKSVISDLLTYGKASDMVKEKVSAALEIKNPWLRN' A
#
# COMPACT_ATOMS: atom_id res chain seq x y z
N MET A 1 -1.04 -16.35 1.59
CA MET A 1 -1.45 -15.04 1.04
C MET A 1 -2.63 -15.29 0.12
N SER A 2 -3.76 -14.61 0.32
CA SER A 2 -4.95 -14.79 -0.54
C SER A 2 -4.68 -14.29 -1.96
N ASN A 3 -5.44 -14.77 -2.95
CA ASN A 3 -5.35 -14.30 -4.33
C ASN A 3 -5.60 -12.80 -4.42
N GLU A 4 -6.58 -12.28 -3.68
CA GLU A 4 -6.86 -10.84 -3.56
C GLU A 4 -5.62 -10.07 -3.10
N LEU A 5 -4.98 -10.48 -2.00
CA LEU A 5 -3.80 -9.78 -1.48
C LEU A 5 -2.60 -9.82 -2.44
N ARG A 6 -2.47 -10.88 -3.25
CA ARG A 6 -1.47 -10.94 -4.34
C ARG A 6 -1.72 -9.88 -5.39
N VAL A 7 -2.97 -9.71 -5.82
CA VAL A 7 -3.37 -8.71 -6.81
C VAL A 7 -3.12 -7.31 -6.28
N ILE A 8 -3.53 -7.02 -5.04
CA ILE A 8 -3.30 -5.72 -4.39
C ILE A 8 -1.81 -5.41 -4.31
N LYS A 9 -0.99 -6.38 -3.85
CA LYS A 9 0.47 -6.21 -3.78
C LYS A 9 1.09 -5.92 -5.13
N ALA A 10 0.64 -6.61 -6.19
CA ALA A 10 1.13 -6.38 -7.54
C ALA A 10 0.76 -4.98 -8.05
N GLN A 11 -0.49 -4.54 -7.82
CA GLN A 11 -0.95 -3.20 -8.17
C GLN A 11 -0.13 -2.11 -7.48
N VAL A 12 0.08 -2.22 -6.16
CA VAL A 12 0.89 -1.23 -5.41
C VAL A 12 2.34 -1.21 -5.91
N LYS A 13 2.93 -2.39 -6.19
CA LYS A 13 4.30 -2.46 -6.72
C LYS A 13 4.41 -1.85 -8.12
N SER A 14 3.45 -2.09 -9.00
CA SER A 14 3.42 -1.46 -10.33
C SER A 14 3.39 0.05 -10.20
N ARG A 15 2.51 0.57 -9.33
CA ARG A 15 2.36 2.01 -9.14
C ARG A 15 3.61 2.67 -8.55
N LEU A 16 4.27 2.02 -7.61
CA LEU A 16 5.57 2.48 -7.08
C LEU A 16 6.63 2.59 -8.19
N ILE A 17 6.69 1.63 -9.11
CA ILE A 17 7.61 1.67 -10.25
C ILE A 17 7.27 2.82 -11.19
N GLU A 18 5.99 3.00 -11.53
CA GLU A 18 5.52 4.10 -12.39
C GLU A 18 5.86 5.49 -11.82
N LEU A 19 5.80 5.63 -10.50
CA LEU A 19 6.13 6.86 -9.79
C LEU A 19 7.64 7.02 -9.50
N GLY A 20 8.46 6.01 -9.80
CA GLY A 20 9.89 6.02 -9.45
C GLY A 20 10.14 6.02 -7.93
N MET A 21 9.21 5.48 -7.15
CA MET A 21 9.22 5.52 -5.69
C MET A 21 9.55 4.17 -5.04
N THR A 22 10.16 4.23 -3.87
CA THR A 22 10.41 3.08 -2.99
C THR A 22 9.32 2.93 -1.93
N GLN A 23 9.26 1.75 -1.30
CA GLN A 23 8.37 1.54 -0.14
C GLN A 23 8.77 2.38 1.08
N THR A 24 10.05 2.77 1.19
CA THR A 24 10.51 3.64 2.28
C THR A 24 9.95 5.05 2.09
N GLU A 25 10.08 5.61 0.89
CA GLU A 25 9.53 6.95 0.58
C GLU A 25 8.01 6.99 0.69
N LEU A 26 7.32 5.91 0.30
CA LEU A 26 5.88 5.77 0.55
C LEU A 26 5.57 5.80 2.05
N ALA A 27 6.35 5.09 2.87
CA ALA A 27 6.16 5.07 4.31
C ALA A 27 6.37 6.47 4.92
N ASP A 28 7.40 7.19 4.46
CA ASP A 28 7.71 8.56 4.89
C ASP A 28 6.58 9.53 4.52
N MET A 29 6.05 9.46 3.30
CA MET A 29 4.91 10.29 2.87
C MET A 29 3.62 10.02 3.65
N VAL A 30 3.38 8.75 4.01
CA VAL A 30 2.20 8.36 4.80
C VAL A 30 2.40 8.68 6.29
N GLY A 31 3.65 8.87 6.74
CA GLY A 31 4.03 9.13 8.12
C GLY A 31 4.01 7.86 8.99
N VAL A 32 4.48 6.73 8.46
CA VAL A 32 4.54 5.44 9.17
C VAL A 32 5.91 4.79 9.02
N ALA A 33 6.23 3.84 9.90
CA ALA A 33 7.41 3.02 9.72
C ALA A 33 7.29 2.13 8.47
N LYS A 34 8.42 1.88 7.79
CA LYS A 34 8.49 0.96 6.63
C LYS A 34 7.92 -0.43 6.92
N SER A 35 8.06 -0.93 8.15
CA SER A 35 7.49 -2.21 8.60
C SER A 35 5.96 -2.25 8.47
N VAL A 36 5.27 -1.13 8.70
CA VAL A 36 3.81 -1.03 8.53
C VAL A 36 3.42 -1.20 7.06
N ILE A 37 4.15 -0.58 6.13
CA ILE A 37 3.94 -0.79 4.69
C ILE A 37 4.22 -2.24 4.29
N SER A 38 5.29 -2.84 4.83
CA SER A 38 5.61 -4.25 4.59
C SER A 38 4.50 -5.18 5.08
N ASP A 39 3.96 -4.95 6.27
CA ASP A 39 2.87 -5.74 6.87
C ASP A 39 1.56 -5.56 6.11
N LEU A 40 1.27 -4.34 5.66
CA LEU A 40 0.12 -4.07 4.78
C LEU A 40 0.22 -4.88 3.47
N LEU A 41 1.38 -4.86 2.82
CA LEU A 41 1.56 -5.54 1.53
C LEU A 41 1.75 -7.05 1.65
N THR A 42 2.12 -7.57 2.82
CA THR A 42 2.36 -9.00 3.04
C THR A 42 1.17 -9.70 3.68
N TYR A 43 0.48 -9.01 4.61
CA TYR A 43 -0.58 -9.58 5.42
C TYR A 43 -1.91 -8.82 5.32
N GLY A 44 -1.97 -7.67 4.62
CA GLY A 44 -3.16 -6.81 4.61
C GLY A 44 -3.37 -6.05 5.92
N LYS A 45 -2.37 -6.03 6.81
CA LYS A 45 -2.48 -5.51 8.17
C LYS A 45 -2.01 -4.06 8.27
N ALA A 46 -2.95 -3.13 8.29
CA ALA A 46 -2.77 -1.75 8.73
C ALA A 46 -4.15 -1.17 9.11
N SER A 47 -4.18 -0.01 9.78
CA SER A 47 -5.43 0.70 10.03
C SER A 47 -6.06 1.20 8.72
N ASP A 48 -7.36 1.46 8.73
CA ASP A 48 -8.06 1.96 7.55
C ASP A 48 -7.57 3.34 7.13
N MET A 49 -7.23 4.19 8.10
CA MET A 49 -6.54 5.46 7.84
C MET A 49 -5.22 5.28 7.09
N VAL A 50 -4.41 4.26 7.42
CA VAL A 50 -3.15 3.99 6.69
C VAL A 50 -3.43 3.50 5.28
N LYS A 51 -4.43 2.62 5.09
CA LYS A 51 -4.85 2.16 3.76
C LYS A 51 -5.33 3.33 2.89
N GLU A 52 -6.12 4.24 3.45
CA GLU A 52 -6.58 5.44 2.76
C GLU A 52 -5.42 6.35 2.37
N LYS A 53 -4.51 6.66 3.31
CA LYS A 53 -3.33 7.48 3.02
C LYS A 53 -2.42 6.85 1.97
N VAL A 54 -2.18 5.55 2.03
CA VAL A 54 -1.39 4.83 1.01
C VAL A 54 -2.07 4.93 -0.36
N SER A 55 -3.39 4.75 -0.40
CA SER A 55 -4.15 4.83 -1.65
C SER A 55 -4.12 6.23 -2.24
N ALA A 56 -4.25 7.26 -1.39
CA ALA A 56 -4.13 8.66 -1.78
C ALA A 56 -2.72 9.01 -2.27
N ALA A 57 -1.67 8.60 -1.54
CA ALA A 57 -0.28 8.85 -1.91
C ALA A 57 0.13 8.18 -3.23
N LEU A 58 -0.50 7.04 -3.55
CA LEU A 58 -0.29 6.33 -4.81
C LEU A 58 -1.26 6.77 -5.91
N GLU A 59 -2.21 7.67 -5.60
CA GLU A 59 -3.27 8.13 -6.52
C GLU A 59 -4.09 6.98 -7.12
N ILE A 60 -4.38 5.95 -6.32
CA ILE A 60 -5.20 4.80 -6.72
C ILE A 60 -6.47 4.69 -5.88
N LYS A 61 -7.50 4.07 -6.44
CA LYS A 61 -8.66 3.65 -5.64
C LYS A 61 -8.20 2.68 -4.56
N ASN A 62 -8.66 2.87 -3.33
CA ASN A 62 -8.27 2.05 -2.19
C ASN A 62 -8.62 0.57 -2.44
N PRO A 63 -7.62 -0.31 -2.63
CA PRO A 63 -7.85 -1.69 -3.02
C PRO A 63 -8.18 -2.61 -1.83
N TRP A 64 -8.06 -2.11 -0.60
CA TRP A 64 -8.42 -2.83 0.63
C TRP A 64 -9.83 -2.49 1.13
N LEU A 65 -10.45 -1.46 0.58
CA LEU A 65 -11.85 -1.12 0.86
C LEU A 65 -12.73 -2.19 0.19
N ARG A 66 -13.39 -3.01 1.02
CA ARG A 66 -14.41 -3.95 0.56
C ARG A 66 -15.75 -3.22 0.57
N ASN A 67 -16.41 -3.21 -0.58
CA ASN A 67 -17.84 -2.87 -0.67
C ASN A 67 -18.69 -4.00 -0.12
#